data_AF-A0A4V3SVV5-F1
#
_entry.id   AF-A0A4V3SVV5-F1
#
_cell.length_a   1.000
_cell.length_b   1.000
_cell.length_c   1.000
_cell.angle_alpha   90.00
_cell.angle_beta   90.00
_cell.angle_gamma   90.00
#
_symmetry.space_group_name_H-M   'P 1'
#
loop_
_entity.id
_entity.type
_entity.pdbx_description
1 polymer ?
#
loop_
_entity_poly.entity_id
_entity_poly.type
_entity_poly.pdbx_seq_one_letter_code
_entity_poly.pdbx_strand_id
1 'polypeptide(L)'
;MDSDGQRPEDDPGTGVVAAFGRQLKLLRIRAGMERPDLGARIGYAPSTIAAFEQGRRIPLPRFVDQVDEALDAGGVLKALKEELAQAQYPRFFRDAARLEAEAVELHVYAAQAVPGLLQTEEHARAVFGMRRPLLDEDTVAQRVAARMARQEIFCRKALPTLSFVIEEAVLRRPIGGRQVMRGQLEELLLSAQRRNVELQVMPIEREEHAALAGPFTLIETRDGRRIAYLRSRRTVGSTRSERRSERSRSSTESSGARR
;
A
#
# COMPACT_ATOMS: atom_id res chain seq x y z
N MET A 1 28.16 4.46 -29.84
CA MET A 1 28.33 3.02 -29.62
C MET A 1 28.94 2.92 -28.23
N ASP A 2 28.21 2.63 -27.14
CA ASP A 2 26.95 1.92 -27.01
C ASP A 2 26.07 2.55 -25.93
N SER A 3 24.79 2.72 -26.28
CA SER A 3 23.72 3.08 -25.37
C SER A 3 23.12 1.80 -24.83
N ASP A 4 23.66 1.26 -23.74
CA ASP A 4 22.95 0.22 -22.98
C ASP A 4 22.01 0.90 -21.98
N GLY A 5 20.90 1.40 -22.54
CA GLY A 5 19.76 1.82 -21.76
C GLY A 5 19.09 0.59 -21.19
N GLN A 6 19.56 0.15 -20.03
CA GLN A 6 18.92 -0.90 -19.25
C GLN A 6 17.44 -0.53 -19.08
N ARG A 7 16.55 -1.23 -19.82
CA ARG A 7 15.11 -1.12 -19.61
C ARG A 7 14.84 -1.53 -18.15
N PRO A 8 14.10 -0.73 -17.38
CA PRO A 8 13.72 -1.13 -16.03
C PRO A 8 12.95 -2.44 -16.14
N GLU A 9 13.43 -3.47 -15.45
CA GLU A 9 12.86 -4.82 -15.42
C GLU A 9 11.32 -4.77 -15.37
N ASP A 10 10.69 -5.39 -16.36
CA ASP A 10 9.24 -5.38 -16.57
C ASP A 10 8.49 -5.92 -15.34
N ASP A 11 7.81 -5.03 -14.61
CA ASP A 11 6.87 -5.40 -13.54
C ASP A 11 5.59 -5.98 -14.16
N PRO A 12 5.23 -7.25 -13.89
CA PRO A 12 4.05 -7.89 -14.47
C PRO A 12 2.73 -7.15 -14.16
N GLY A 13 2.66 -6.48 -13.00
CA GLY A 13 1.48 -5.67 -12.63
C GLY A 13 1.37 -4.38 -13.42
N THR A 14 2.50 -3.77 -13.75
CA THR A 14 2.58 -2.66 -14.72
C THR A 14 2.18 -3.15 -16.12
N GLY A 15 2.49 -4.41 -16.47
CA GLY A 15 2.07 -5.07 -17.70
C GLY A 15 0.55 -5.18 -17.84
N VAL A 16 -0.16 -5.65 -16.80
CA VAL A 16 -1.63 -5.78 -16.80
C VAL A 16 -2.31 -4.41 -16.89
N VAL A 17 -1.85 -3.43 -16.10
CA VAL A 17 -2.42 -2.08 -16.10
C VAL A 17 -2.21 -1.39 -17.45
N ALA A 18 -1.04 -1.56 -18.07
CA ALA A 18 -0.76 -1.06 -19.41
C ALA A 18 -1.58 -1.80 -20.48
N ALA A 19 -1.80 -3.11 -20.34
CA ALA A 19 -2.63 -3.90 -21.25
C ALA A 19 -4.10 -3.44 -21.22
N PHE A 20 -4.66 -3.26 -20.02
CA PHE A 20 -6.00 -2.70 -19.85
C PHE A 20 -6.10 -1.31 -20.47
N GLY A 21 -5.15 -0.41 -20.17
CA GLY A 21 -5.16 0.95 -20.72
C GLY A 21 -5.16 0.98 -22.25
N ARG A 22 -4.40 0.08 -22.89
CA ARG A 22 -4.40 -0.09 -24.35
C ARG A 22 -5.75 -0.60 -24.88
N GLN A 23 -6.33 -1.61 -24.24
CA GLN A 23 -7.64 -2.15 -24.64
C GLN A 23 -8.76 -1.11 -24.50
N LEU A 24 -8.77 -0.38 -23.38
CA LEU A 24 -9.70 0.71 -23.13
C LEU A 24 -9.61 1.77 -24.24
N LYS A 25 -8.39 2.20 -24.60
CA LYS A 25 -8.17 3.16 -25.68
C LYS A 25 -8.70 2.65 -27.01
N LEU A 26 -8.42 1.38 -27.36
CA LEU A 26 -8.85 0.78 -28.62
C LEU A 26 -10.38 0.69 -28.71
N LEU A 27 -11.03 0.24 -27.64
CA LEU A 27 -12.50 0.12 -27.59
C LEU A 27 -13.17 1.49 -27.65
N ARG A 28 -12.63 2.50 -26.97
CA ARG A 28 -13.13 3.87 -27.05
C ARG A 28 -13.06 4.42 -28.48
N ILE A 29 -11.92 4.24 -29.16
CA ILE A 29 -11.76 4.69 -30.55
C ILE A 29 -12.71 3.93 -31.49
N ARG A 30 -12.88 2.62 -31.29
CA ARG A 30 -13.83 1.79 -32.06
C ARG A 30 -15.28 2.26 -31.87
N ALA A 31 -15.63 2.72 -30.68
CA ALA A 31 -16.93 3.30 -30.38
C ALA A 31 -17.10 4.74 -30.89
N GLY A 32 -16.08 5.32 -31.54
CA GLY A 32 -16.12 6.69 -32.08
C GLY A 32 -16.16 7.79 -31.02
N MET A 33 -15.76 7.49 -29.78
CA MET A 33 -15.84 8.42 -28.66
C MET A 33 -14.51 9.12 -28.42
N GLU A 34 -14.52 10.43 -28.17
CA GLU A 34 -13.38 11.11 -27.59
C GLU A 34 -13.33 10.90 -26.07
N ARG A 35 -12.18 11.19 -25.45
CA ARG A 35 -12.03 11.04 -23.99
C ARG A 35 -13.05 11.86 -23.19
N PRO A 36 -13.41 13.10 -23.59
CA PRO A 36 -14.46 13.85 -22.91
C PRO A 36 -15.84 13.21 -23.03
N ASP A 37 -16.17 12.61 -24.17
CA ASP A 37 -17.48 11.96 -24.38
C ASP A 37 -17.64 10.75 -23.47
N LEU A 38 -16.60 9.90 -23.39
CA LEU A 38 -16.57 8.78 -22.48
C LEU A 38 -16.64 9.28 -21.03
N GLY A 39 -15.81 10.26 -20.67
CA GLY A 39 -15.81 10.86 -19.35
C GLY A 39 -17.17 11.39 -18.91
N ALA A 40 -17.86 12.13 -19.78
CA ALA A 40 -19.20 12.66 -19.51
C ALA A 40 -20.24 11.53 -19.29
N ARG A 41 -20.12 10.43 -20.05
CA ARG A 41 -21.05 9.30 -19.96
C ARG A 41 -20.93 8.50 -18.68
N ILE A 42 -19.72 8.36 -18.13
CA ILE A 42 -19.47 7.58 -16.91
C ILE A 42 -19.14 8.44 -15.67
N GLY A 43 -19.16 9.77 -15.80
CA GLY A 43 -18.94 10.71 -14.68
C GLY A 43 -17.49 10.90 -14.26
N TYR A 44 -16.53 10.81 -15.20
CA TYR A 44 -15.09 11.00 -14.94
C TYR A 44 -14.50 12.12 -15.79
N ALA A 45 -13.47 12.81 -15.26
CA ALA A 45 -12.77 13.84 -16.02
C ALA A 45 -11.97 13.23 -17.20
N PRO A 46 -11.82 13.94 -18.34
CA PRO A 46 -11.05 13.45 -19.48
C PRO A 46 -9.59 13.12 -19.13
N SER A 47 -9.01 13.83 -18.16
CA SER A 47 -7.66 13.59 -17.63
C SER A 47 -7.55 12.26 -16.88
N THR A 48 -8.61 11.85 -16.17
CA THR A 48 -8.69 10.54 -15.51
C THR A 48 -8.74 9.41 -16.52
N ILE A 49 -9.54 9.55 -17.58
CA ILE A 49 -9.59 8.60 -18.70
C ILE A 49 -8.20 8.46 -19.34
N ALA A 50 -7.53 9.59 -19.61
CA ALA A 50 -6.17 9.58 -20.14
C ALA A 50 -5.16 8.88 -19.22
N ALA A 51 -5.27 9.07 -17.90
CA ALA A 51 -4.40 8.41 -16.93
C ALA A 51 -4.59 6.88 -16.89
N PHE A 52 -5.83 6.40 -17.04
CA PHE A 52 -6.13 4.97 -17.14
C PHE A 52 -5.64 4.38 -18.47
N GLU A 53 -5.87 5.04 -19.60
CA GLU A 53 -5.38 4.59 -20.91
C GLU A 53 -3.86 4.46 -20.97
N GLN A 54 -3.14 5.33 -20.25
CA GLN A 54 -1.68 5.35 -20.19
C GLN A 54 -1.11 4.44 -19.11
N GLY A 55 -1.96 3.76 -18.34
CA GLY A 55 -1.57 2.91 -17.23
C GLY A 55 -0.89 3.64 -16.07
N ARG A 56 -1.03 4.98 -15.98
CA ARG A 56 -0.48 5.79 -14.88
C ARG A 56 -1.30 5.70 -13.60
N ARG A 57 -2.58 5.31 -13.72
CA ARG A 57 -3.50 5.09 -12.61
C ARG A 57 -4.19 3.76 -12.79
N ILE A 58 -4.46 3.08 -11.69
CA ILE A 58 -5.18 1.80 -11.70
C ILE A 58 -6.68 2.09 -11.54
N PRO A 59 -7.53 1.65 -12.47
CA PRO A 59 -8.97 1.87 -12.37
C PRO A 59 -9.59 1.10 -11.20
N LEU A 60 -10.58 1.71 -10.56
CA LEU A 60 -11.36 1.04 -9.50
C LEU A 60 -12.32 0.00 -10.13
N PRO A 61 -12.72 -1.05 -9.40
CA PRO A 61 -13.63 -2.08 -9.92
C PRO A 61 -14.92 -1.52 -10.52
N ARG A 62 -15.52 -0.51 -9.87
CA ARG A 62 -16.71 0.21 -10.35
C ARG A 62 -16.51 0.88 -11.72
N PHE A 63 -15.31 1.41 -11.97
CA PHE A 63 -14.98 2.05 -13.23
C PHE A 63 -14.90 1.01 -14.35
N VAL A 64 -14.29 -0.15 -14.05
CA VAL A 64 -14.17 -1.25 -15.02
C VAL A 64 -15.55 -1.74 -15.45
N ASP A 65 -16.51 -1.86 -14.52
CA ASP A 65 -17.88 -2.26 -14.86
C ASP A 65 -18.58 -1.23 -15.75
N GLN A 66 -18.51 0.04 -15.37
CA GLN A 66 -19.16 1.15 -16.09
C GLN A 66 -18.61 1.33 -17.50
N VAL A 67 -17.30 1.18 -17.68
CA VAL A 67 -16.66 1.40 -18.97
C VAL A 67 -16.85 0.23 -19.93
N ASP A 68 -16.92 -1.00 -19.41
CA ASP A 68 -17.26 -2.19 -20.20
C ASP A 68 -18.68 -2.09 -20.76
N GLU A 69 -19.63 -1.60 -19.95
CA GLU A 69 -21.01 -1.36 -20.36
C GLU A 69 -21.14 -0.15 -21.29
N ALA A 70 -20.47 0.97 -20.99
CA ALA A 70 -20.55 2.18 -21.80
C ALA A 70 -19.96 2.02 -23.22
N LEU A 71 -18.97 1.14 -23.37
CA LEU A 71 -18.31 0.83 -24.65
C LEU A 71 -18.85 -0.42 -25.34
N ASP A 72 -19.86 -1.09 -24.76
CA ASP A 72 -20.37 -2.39 -25.22
C ASP A 72 -19.24 -3.40 -25.48
N ALA A 73 -18.32 -3.50 -24.52
CA ALA A 73 -17.07 -4.26 -24.66
C ALA A 73 -17.26 -5.78 -24.52
N GLY A 74 -18.48 -6.27 -24.30
CA GLY A 74 -18.79 -7.70 -24.22
C GLY A 74 -18.06 -8.44 -23.09
N GLY A 75 -17.71 -7.76 -21.99
CA GLY A 75 -17.00 -8.35 -20.85
C GLY A 75 -15.48 -8.39 -21.00
N VAL A 76 -14.91 -7.91 -22.11
CA VAL A 76 -13.45 -7.91 -22.35
C VAL A 76 -12.71 -7.08 -21.30
N LEU A 77 -13.27 -5.95 -20.86
CA LEU A 77 -12.64 -5.10 -19.85
C LEU A 77 -12.90 -5.67 -18.44
N LYS A 78 -14.07 -6.26 -18.21
CA LYS A 78 -14.41 -6.96 -16.94
C LYS A 78 -13.53 -8.19 -16.70
N ALA A 79 -13.07 -8.87 -17.74
CA ALA A 79 -12.19 -10.04 -17.61
C ALA A 79 -10.87 -9.72 -16.89
N LEU A 80 -10.40 -8.47 -16.93
CA LEU A 80 -9.17 -8.02 -16.25
C LEU A 80 -9.45 -7.40 -14.87
N LYS A 81 -10.70 -7.40 -14.40
CA LYS A 81 -11.12 -6.67 -13.20
C LYS A 81 -10.44 -7.19 -11.94
N GLU A 82 -10.29 -8.51 -11.83
CA GLU A 82 -9.61 -9.13 -10.69
C GLU A 82 -8.12 -8.80 -10.72
N GLU A 83 -7.45 -8.94 -11.86
CA GLU A 83 -6.03 -8.66 -12.00
C GLU A 83 -5.70 -7.17 -11.79
N LEU A 84 -6.59 -6.26 -12.20
CA LEU A 84 -6.46 -4.82 -11.90
C LEU A 84 -6.67 -4.51 -10.42
N ALA A 85 -7.67 -5.14 -9.79
CA ALA A 85 -7.87 -5.02 -8.34
C ALA A 85 -6.67 -5.59 -7.56
N GLN A 86 -5.96 -6.58 -8.13
CA GLN A 86 -4.69 -7.06 -7.57
C GLN A 86 -3.54 -6.10 -7.87
N ALA A 87 -3.49 -5.47 -9.04
CA ALA A 87 -2.41 -4.57 -9.44
C ALA A 87 -2.27 -3.34 -8.51
N GLN A 88 -3.32 -2.94 -7.79
CA GLN A 88 -3.30 -1.83 -6.83
C GLN A 88 -2.36 -2.07 -5.63
N TYR A 89 -1.97 -3.32 -5.39
CA TYR A 89 -1.03 -3.70 -4.35
C TYR A 89 0.40 -3.76 -4.93
N PRO A 90 1.43 -3.26 -4.22
CA PRO A 90 2.84 -3.54 -4.55
C PRO A 90 3.07 -5.06 -4.67
N ARG A 91 3.99 -5.54 -5.52
CA ARG A 91 4.22 -7.00 -5.75
C ARG A 91 4.35 -7.83 -4.47
N PHE A 92 5.16 -7.36 -3.51
CA PHE A 92 5.35 -7.98 -2.19
C PHE A 92 4.10 -7.94 -1.29
N PHE A 93 3.07 -7.22 -1.69
CA PHE A 93 1.78 -7.03 -1.02
C PHE A 93 0.63 -7.74 -1.75
N ARG A 94 0.77 -8.01 -3.07
CA ARG A 94 -0.15 -8.83 -3.88
C ARG A 94 -0.21 -10.26 -3.36
N ASP A 95 0.97 -10.87 -3.18
CA ASP A 95 1.03 -12.24 -2.65
C ASP A 95 0.50 -12.30 -1.22
N ALA A 96 0.83 -11.31 -0.38
CA ALA A 96 0.36 -11.26 1.01
C ALA A 96 -1.17 -11.11 1.10
N ALA A 97 -1.79 -10.18 0.36
CA ALA A 97 -3.24 -9.97 0.41
C ALA A 97 -4.03 -11.18 -0.11
N ARG A 98 -3.52 -11.87 -1.14
CA ARG A 98 -4.12 -13.13 -1.62
C ARG A 98 -3.99 -14.25 -0.59
N LEU A 99 -2.81 -14.40 0.01
CA LEU A 99 -2.58 -15.39 1.05
C LEU A 99 -3.45 -15.12 2.29
N GLU A 100 -3.63 -13.85 2.66
CA GLU A 100 -4.56 -13.43 3.71
C GLU A 100 -6.01 -13.84 3.38
N ALA A 101 -6.44 -13.64 2.13
CA ALA A 101 -7.77 -14.00 1.68
C ALA A 101 -8.02 -15.52 1.67
N GLU A 102 -6.98 -16.35 1.63
CA GLU A 102 -7.06 -17.82 1.65
C GLU A 102 -6.68 -18.44 3.01
N ALA A 103 -6.18 -17.61 3.95
CA ALA A 103 -5.66 -18.04 5.25
C ALA A 103 -6.71 -18.82 6.05
N VAL A 104 -6.32 -19.88 6.76
CA VAL A 104 -7.10 -20.46 7.85
C VAL A 104 -6.63 -19.94 9.20
N GLU A 105 -5.34 -19.59 9.29
CA GLU A 105 -4.73 -18.92 10.43
C GLU A 105 -3.82 -17.79 9.97
N LEU A 106 -3.81 -16.69 10.72
CA LEU A 106 -2.95 -15.55 10.48
C LEU A 106 -2.43 -15.01 11.82
N HIS A 107 -1.11 -15.00 11.97
CA HIS A 107 -0.43 -14.47 13.15
C HIS A 107 0.44 -13.29 12.77
N VAL A 108 0.33 -12.19 13.49
CA VAL A 108 1.10 -10.97 13.21
C VAL A 108 1.85 -10.53 14.45
N TYR A 109 3.17 -10.39 14.30
CA TYR A 109 4.01 -9.67 15.24
C TYR A 109 4.25 -8.25 14.74
N ALA A 110 3.79 -7.24 15.47
CA ALA A 110 3.82 -5.84 15.06
C ALA A 110 4.66 -4.98 16.00
N ALA A 111 5.84 -4.56 15.51
CA ALA A 111 6.80 -3.81 16.30
C ALA A 111 6.90 -2.30 15.99
N GLN A 112 6.45 -1.87 14.81
CA GLN A 112 6.64 -0.48 14.37
C GLN A 112 5.34 0.31 14.16
N ALA A 113 4.24 -0.37 13.90
CA ALA A 113 2.94 0.25 13.63
C ALA A 113 1.82 -0.74 13.92
N VAL A 114 0.62 -0.23 14.22
CA VAL A 114 -0.57 -1.06 14.42
C VAL A 114 -0.78 -1.94 13.17
N PRO A 115 -1.09 -3.25 13.31
CA PRO A 115 -1.37 -4.12 12.18
C PRO A 115 -2.38 -3.48 11.23
N GLY A 116 -2.09 -3.49 9.93
CA GLY A 116 -2.94 -2.78 8.95
C GLY A 116 -4.39 -3.25 8.91
N LEU A 117 -4.64 -4.52 9.24
CA LEU A 117 -5.99 -5.09 9.38
C LEU A 117 -6.76 -4.49 10.56
N LEU A 118 -6.07 -4.03 11.60
CA LEU A 118 -6.69 -3.48 12.80
C LEU A 118 -6.79 -1.95 12.77
N GLN A 119 -6.36 -1.29 11.69
CA GLN A 119 -6.34 0.16 11.62
C GLN A 119 -7.71 0.75 11.31
N THR A 120 -8.03 1.89 11.91
CA THR A 120 -9.14 2.74 11.45
C THR A 120 -8.75 3.48 10.17
N GLU A 121 -9.74 4.01 9.44
CA GLU A 121 -9.48 4.80 8.23
C GLU A 121 -8.57 6.00 8.51
N GLU A 122 -8.86 6.73 9.60
CA GLU A 122 -8.13 7.92 10.03
C GLU A 122 -6.67 7.59 10.38
N HIS A 123 -6.45 6.51 11.13
CA HIS A 123 -5.11 6.06 11.48
C HIS A 123 -4.34 5.58 10.25
N ALA A 124 -4.99 4.84 9.35
CA ALA A 124 -4.41 4.41 8.09
C ALA A 124 -3.98 5.60 7.22
N ARG A 125 -4.83 6.63 7.13
CA ARG A 125 -4.53 7.89 6.42
C ARG A 125 -3.31 8.59 7.03
N ALA A 126 -3.24 8.70 8.35
CA ALA A 126 -2.08 9.26 9.05
C ALA A 126 -0.78 8.48 8.74
N VAL A 127 -0.83 7.15 8.79
CA VAL A 127 0.30 6.27 8.44
C VAL A 127 0.78 6.51 7.00
N PHE A 128 -0.13 6.62 6.03
CA PHE A 128 0.23 6.86 4.64
C PHE A 128 0.74 8.29 4.39
N GLY A 129 0.19 9.31 5.05
CA GLY A 129 0.63 10.70 4.95
C GLY A 129 2.06 10.93 5.47
N MET A 130 2.53 10.13 6.43
CA MET A 130 3.90 10.19 6.94
C MET A 130 4.93 9.48 6.04
N ARG A 131 4.50 8.77 4.99
CA ARG A 131 5.42 8.06 4.10
C ARG A 131 6.40 9.06 3.44
N ARG A 132 7.64 8.61 3.25
CA ARG A 132 8.63 9.30 2.43
C ARG A 132 9.11 8.38 1.29
N PRO A 133 9.20 8.88 0.04
CA PRO A 133 8.71 10.20 -0.43
C PRO A 133 7.19 10.35 -0.24
N LEU A 134 6.72 11.61 -0.23
CA LEU A 134 5.30 11.93 -0.06
C LEU A 134 4.48 11.27 -1.17
N LEU A 135 3.29 10.80 -0.79
CA LEU A 135 2.26 10.34 -1.72
C LEU A 135 1.34 11.50 -2.05
N ASP A 136 0.80 11.53 -3.26
CA ASP A 136 -0.32 12.40 -3.60
C ASP A 136 -1.61 11.93 -2.90
N GLU A 137 -2.56 12.84 -2.72
CA GLU A 137 -3.82 12.58 -2.00
C GLU A 137 -4.66 11.47 -2.62
N ASP A 138 -4.70 11.39 -3.96
CA ASP A 138 -5.41 10.33 -4.68
C ASP A 138 -4.82 8.95 -4.37
N THR A 139 -3.50 8.84 -4.36
CA THR A 139 -2.78 7.62 -3.98
C THR A 139 -3.00 7.27 -2.50
N VAL A 140 -3.05 8.26 -1.60
CA VAL A 140 -3.36 8.02 -0.19
C VAL A 140 -4.77 7.46 -0.06
N ALA A 141 -5.77 8.10 -0.65
CA ALA A 141 -7.16 7.66 -0.62
C ALA A 141 -7.32 6.23 -1.17
N GLN A 142 -6.67 5.92 -2.29
CA GLN A 142 -6.69 4.58 -2.87
C GLN A 142 -6.11 3.53 -1.92
N ARG A 143 -4.97 3.81 -1.29
CA ARG A 143 -4.30 2.87 -0.38
C ARG A 143 -5.06 2.68 0.93
N VAL A 144 -5.71 3.73 1.41
CA VAL A 144 -6.62 3.67 2.56
C VAL A 144 -7.79 2.76 2.23
N ALA A 145 -8.48 2.98 1.11
CA ALA A 145 -9.59 2.13 0.67
C ALA A 145 -9.16 0.66 0.52
N ALA A 146 -8.01 0.40 -0.11
CA ALA A 146 -7.47 -0.95 -0.24
C ALA A 146 -7.11 -1.60 1.12
N ARG A 147 -6.72 -0.80 2.13
CA ARG A 147 -6.49 -1.31 3.50
C ARG A 147 -7.80 -1.66 4.19
N MET A 148 -8.83 -0.82 4.07
CA MET A 148 -10.14 -1.07 4.67
C MET A 148 -10.82 -2.29 4.04
N ALA A 149 -10.73 -2.46 2.72
CA ALA A 149 -11.27 -3.62 2.03
C ALA A 149 -10.73 -4.96 2.56
N ARG A 150 -9.48 -4.98 3.07
CA ARG A 150 -8.91 -6.20 3.66
C ARG A 150 -9.55 -6.62 4.98
N GLN A 151 -10.29 -5.74 5.65
CA GLN A 151 -10.97 -6.05 6.91
C GLN A 151 -12.17 -7.00 6.73
N GLU A 152 -12.59 -7.26 5.49
CA GLU A 152 -13.60 -8.29 5.19
C GLU A 152 -13.21 -9.69 5.74
N ILE A 153 -11.90 -9.94 5.95
CA ILE A 153 -11.39 -11.16 6.57
C ILE A 153 -12.00 -11.46 7.94
N PHE A 154 -12.40 -10.44 8.71
CA PHE A 154 -12.99 -10.61 10.05
C PHE A 154 -14.44 -11.12 10.02
N CYS A 155 -15.14 -11.03 8.89
CA CYS A 155 -16.58 -11.29 8.79
C CYS A 155 -16.96 -12.34 7.74
N ARG A 156 -15.99 -12.94 7.04
CA ARG A 156 -16.27 -13.93 5.99
C ARG A 156 -16.74 -15.28 6.55
N LYS A 157 -17.49 -16.04 5.74
CA LYS A 157 -18.12 -17.32 6.13
C LYS A 157 -17.15 -18.37 6.69
N ALA A 158 -15.98 -18.51 6.07
CA ALA A 158 -14.91 -19.36 6.58
C ALA A 158 -13.98 -18.50 7.47
N LEU A 159 -14.36 -18.34 8.73
CA LEU A 159 -13.66 -17.48 9.69
C LEU A 159 -12.25 -18.03 9.99
N PRO A 160 -11.18 -17.27 9.70
CA PRO A 160 -9.83 -17.65 10.10
C PRO A 160 -9.57 -17.33 11.57
N THR A 161 -8.65 -18.06 12.18
CA THR A 161 -8.04 -17.68 13.46
C THR A 161 -7.04 -16.55 13.22
N LEU A 162 -7.24 -15.41 13.89
CA LEU A 162 -6.38 -14.24 13.74
C LEU A 162 -5.72 -13.94 15.08
N SER A 163 -4.40 -13.86 15.13
CA SER A 163 -3.66 -13.53 16.35
C SER A 163 -2.72 -12.36 16.09
N PHE A 164 -2.72 -11.39 16.99
CA PHE A 164 -1.93 -10.18 16.88
C PHE A 164 -1.17 -9.94 18.18
N VAL A 165 0.15 -9.89 18.09
CA VAL A 165 1.02 -9.44 19.17
C VAL A 165 1.55 -8.07 18.79
N ILE A 166 1.21 -7.04 19.57
CA ILE A 166 1.56 -5.65 19.29
C ILE A 166 2.49 -5.15 20.39
N GLU A 167 3.63 -4.57 19.99
CA GLU A 167 4.52 -3.87 20.93
C GLU A 167 3.79 -2.72 21.63
N GLU A 168 3.90 -2.63 22.95
CA GLU A 168 3.31 -1.54 23.74
C GLU A 168 3.80 -0.16 23.23
N ALA A 169 5.05 -0.07 22.77
CA ALA A 169 5.60 1.15 22.17
C ALA A 169 4.81 1.64 20.94
N VAL A 170 4.17 0.73 20.20
CA VAL A 170 3.30 1.09 19.06
C VAL A 170 2.03 1.77 19.55
N LEU A 171 1.44 1.28 20.64
CA LEU A 171 0.21 1.81 21.22
C LEU A 171 0.42 3.15 21.95
N ARG A 172 1.63 3.37 22.48
CA ARG A 172 2.00 4.63 23.14
C ARG A 172 2.34 5.77 22.18
N ARG A 173 2.57 5.50 20.88
CA ARG A 173 2.89 6.53 19.87
C ARG A 173 1.60 7.13 19.30
N PRO A 174 1.35 8.45 19.49
CA PRO A 174 0.10 9.08 19.04
C PRO A 174 0.12 9.40 17.54
N ILE A 175 0.22 8.36 16.70
CA ILE A 175 0.22 8.50 15.25
C ILE A 175 -1.12 9.06 14.78
N GLY A 176 -1.07 10.16 14.02
CA GLY A 176 -2.27 10.92 13.62
C GLY A 176 -2.81 11.86 14.69
N GLY A 177 -2.15 11.97 15.84
CA GLY A 177 -2.59 12.77 16.99
C GLY A 177 -3.39 11.95 18.01
N ARG A 178 -3.62 12.55 19.19
CA ARG A 178 -4.26 11.85 20.32
C ARG A 178 -5.69 11.40 20.03
N GLN A 179 -6.46 12.20 19.27
CA GLN A 179 -7.84 11.86 18.91
C GLN A 179 -7.90 10.65 17.98
N VAL A 180 -7.09 10.63 16.92
CA VAL A 180 -6.98 9.49 16.00
C VAL A 180 -6.49 8.24 16.74
N MET A 181 -5.49 8.39 17.61
CA MET A 181 -4.98 7.25 18.39
C MET A 181 -6.01 6.73 19.39
N ARG A 182 -6.85 7.59 19.99
CA ARG A 182 -7.95 7.16 20.85
C ARG A 182 -8.94 6.30 20.07
N GLY A 183 -9.43 6.77 18.92
CA GLY A 183 -10.33 5.98 18.07
C GLY A 183 -9.68 4.67 17.61
N GLN A 184 -8.37 4.70 17.33
CA GLN A 184 -7.61 3.49 17.02
C GLN A 184 -7.59 2.48 18.19
N LEU A 185 -7.40 2.93 19.43
CA LEU A 185 -7.42 2.05 20.61
C LEU A 185 -8.82 1.49 20.88
N GLU A 186 -9.87 2.30 20.68
CA GLU A 186 -11.27 1.85 20.76
C GLU A 186 -11.55 0.73 19.73
N GLU A 187 -11.07 0.86 18.49
CA GLU A 187 -11.19 -0.19 17.47
C GLU A 187 -10.43 -1.48 17.84
N LEU A 188 -9.25 -1.38 18.48
CA LEU A 188 -8.53 -2.56 18.97
C LEU A 188 -9.34 -3.31 20.04
N LEU A 189 -10.00 -2.59 20.94
CA LEU A 189 -10.86 -3.18 21.96
C LEU A 189 -12.06 -3.90 21.34
N LEU A 190 -12.71 -3.29 20.35
CA LEU A 190 -13.82 -3.92 19.61
C LEU A 190 -13.35 -5.15 18.84
N SER A 191 -12.20 -5.06 18.17
CA SER A 191 -11.61 -6.18 17.44
C SER A 191 -11.27 -7.36 18.36
N ALA A 192 -10.76 -7.10 19.57
CA ALA A 192 -10.43 -8.12 20.56
C ALA A 192 -11.65 -8.87 21.13
N GLN A 193 -12.87 -8.33 20.97
CA GLN A 193 -14.12 -9.00 21.38
C GLN A 193 -14.60 -10.04 20.36
N ARG A 194 -13.98 -10.10 19.17
CA ARG A 194 -14.36 -11.06 18.13
C ARG A 194 -13.86 -12.46 18.51
N ARG A 195 -14.75 -13.45 18.39
CA ARG A 195 -14.47 -14.87 18.72
C ARG A 195 -13.30 -15.52 17.97
N ASN A 196 -12.88 -14.92 16.86
CA ASN A 196 -11.81 -15.43 15.99
C ASN A 196 -10.55 -14.55 16.03
N VAL A 197 -10.48 -13.61 16.97
CA VAL A 197 -9.36 -12.67 17.13
C VAL A 197 -8.76 -12.83 18.52
N GLU A 198 -7.44 -12.97 18.56
CA GLU A 198 -6.63 -12.86 19.75
C GLU A 198 -5.73 -11.64 19.63
N LEU A 199 -5.77 -10.77 20.63
CA LEU A 199 -4.95 -9.56 20.67
C LEU A 199 -4.15 -9.54 21.96
N GLN A 200 -2.83 -9.51 21.83
CA GLN A 200 -1.87 -9.46 22.92
C GLN A 200 -0.99 -8.22 22.78
N VAL A 201 -0.56 -7.70 23.92
CA VAL A 201 0.38 -6.57 23.99
C VAL A 201 1.70 -7.08 24.55
N MET A 202 2.79 -6.87 23.81
CA MET A 202 4.16 -7.12 24.29
C MET A 202 4.61 -5.91 25.13
N PRO A 203 4.81 -6.05 26.45
CA PRO A 203 5.19 -4.93 27.29
C PRO A 203 6.61 -4.44 27.01
N ILE A 204 6.87 -3.15 27.20
CA ILE A 204 8.21 -2.57 27.01
C ILE A 204 9.23 -3.13 28.02
N GLU A 205 8.82 -3.30 29.28
CA GLU A 205 9.73 -3.58 30.39
C GLU A 205 10.07 -5.07 30.53
N ARG A 206 10.58 -5.72 29.47
CA ARG A 206 10.95 -7.14 29.47
C ARG A 206 12.46 -7.34 29.34
N GLU A 207 12.99 -8.31 30.07
CA GLU A 207 14.41 -8.72 29.98
C GLU A 207 14.64 -9.70 28.81
N GLU A 208 13.58 -10.39 28.36
CA GLU A 208 13.62 -11.36 27.28
C GLU A 208 12.66 -10.97 26.15
N HIS A 209 13.08 -11.18 24.90
CA HIS A 209 12.28 -10.85 23.73
C HIS A 209 12.61 -11.74 22.53
N ALA A 210 11.69 -12.64 22.15
CA ALA A 210 11.96 -13.62 21.09
C ALA A 210 11.96 -13.05 19.66
N ALA A 211 11.32 -11.90 19.43
CA ALA A 211 11.12 -11.34 18.09
C ALA A 211 12.03 -10.16 17.75
N LEU A 212 13.32 -10.23 18.14
CA LEU A 212 14.32 -9.18 17.86
C LEU A 212 14.67 -9.02 16.37
N ALA A 213 14.41 -10.06 15.56
CA ALA A 213 14.60 -10.00 14.11
C ALA A 213 13.60 -9.07 13.39
N GLY A 214 12.58 -8.58 14.10
CA GLY A 214 11.61 -7.60 13.60
C GLY A 214 10.22 -8.20 13.35
N PRO A 215 9.32 -7.40 12.74
CA PRO A 215 7.92 -7.77 12.52
C PRO A 215 7.79 -8.87 11.49
N PHE A 216 6.84 -9.77 11.72
CA PHE A 216 6.54 -10.85 10.80
C PHE A 216 5.05 -11.15 10.76
N THR A 217 4.65 -11.85 9.71
CA THR A 217 3.31 -12.40 9.55
C THR A 217 3.45 -13.88 9.19
N LEU A 218 2.78 -14.74 9.93
CA LEU A 218 2.63 -16.16 9.61
C LEU A 218 1.23 -16.38 9.06
N ILE A 219 1.13 -17.14 7.98
CA ILE A 219 -0.13 -17.53 7.36
C ILE A 219 -0.13 -19.05 7.21
N GLU A 220 -1.18 -19.69 7.69
CA GLU A 220 -1.49 -21.07 7.36
C GLU A 220 -2.62 -21.08 6.33
N THR A 221 -2.45 -21.81 5.23
CA THR A 221 -3.45 -21.94 4.16
C THR A 221 -4.24 -23.24 4.32
N ARG A 222 -5.40 -23.34 3.64
CA ARG A 222 -6.28 -24.52 3.73
C ARG A 222 -5.64 -25.86 3.37
N ASP A 223 -4.58 -25.83 2.56
CA ASP A 223 -3.81 -27.01 2.16
C ASP A 223 -2.65 -27.32 3.12
N GLY A 224 -2.63 -26.70 4.31
CA GLY A 224 -1.65 -26.97 5.38
C GLY A 224 -0.27 -26.36 5.14
N ARG A 225 -0.11 -25.50 4.13
CA ARG A 225 1.15 -24.78 3.92
C ARG A 225 1.26 -23.63 4.93
N ARG A 226 2.44 -23.53 5.55
CA ARG A 226 2.79 -22.42 6.45
C ARG A 226 3.75 -21.48 5.75
N ILE A 227 3.39 -20.21 5.69
CA ILE A 227 4.13 -19.16 5.00
C ILE A 227 4.48 -18.09 6.00
N ALA A 228 5.78 -17.80 6.14
CA ALA A 228 6.27 -16.70 6.95
C ALA A 228 6.69 -15.54 6.05
N TYR A 229 6.27 -14.34 6.42
CA TYR A 229 6.54 -13.12 5.70
C TYR A 229 7.15 -12.08 6.63
N LEU A 230 8.35 -11.63 6.29
CA LEU A 230 9.10 -10.62 7.04
C LEU A 230 8.99 -9.28 6.33
N ARG A 231 8.44 -8.25 6.98
CA ARG A 231 8.44 -6.89 6.42
C ARG A 231 9.81 -6.25 6.58
N SER A 232 10.68 -6.43 5.60
CA SER A 232 11.89 -5.60 5.47
C SER A 232 11.67 -4.50 4.42
N ARG A 233 12.12 -3.27 4.72
CA ARG A 233 12.38 -2.30 3.66
C ARG A 233 13.68 -2.73 3.00
N ARG A 234 13.65 -3.19 1.74
CA ARG A 234 14.86 -3.27 0.92
C ARG A 234 15.33 -1.84 0.65
N THR A 235 16.26 -1.35 1.45
CA THR A 235 17.13 -0.24 1.05
C THR A 235 18.31 -0.87 0.31
N VAL A 236 18.22 -1.01 -1.03
CA VAL A 236 19.46 -1.12 -1.82
C VAL A 236 19.99 0.30 -1.91
N GLY A 237 20.77 0.71 -0.91
CA GLY A 237 21.45 1.99 -0.88
C GLY A 237 22.95 1.72 -0.97
N SER A 238 23.52 1.80 -2.16
CA SER A 238 24.94 2.13 -2.27
C SER A 238 25.05 3.61 -1.91
N THR A 239 25.30 3.91 -0.63
CA THR A 239 25.64 5.27 -0.20
C THR A 239 27.02 5.61 -0.74
N ARG A 240 27.07 6.21 -1.93
CA ARG A 240 28.26 6.89 -2.44
C ARG A 240 28.20 8.34 -1.95
N SER A 241 28.78 8.61 -0.78
CA SER A 241 28.91 9.98 -0.29
C SER A 241 30.13 10.63 -0.94
N GLU A 242 29.94 11.41 -2.00
CA GLU A 242 30.96 12.38 -2.40
C GLU A 242 30.82 13.62 -1.51
N ARG A 243 31.69 13.74 -0.50
CA ARG A 243 31.91 15.03 0.16
C ARG A 243 32.66 15.92 -0.81
N ARG A 244 31.99 16.86 -1.46
CA ARG A 244 32.64 17.99 -2.12
C ARG A 244 33.26 18.87 -1.03
N SER A 245 34.59 19.00 -1.07
CA SER A 245 35.36 19.88 -0.21
C SER A 245 35.05 21.34 -0.54
N GLU A 246 34.40 22.06 0.38
CA GLU A 246 34.40 23.52 0.41
C GLU A 246 35.37 23.99 1.51
N ARG A 247 36.61 24.25 1.11
CA ARG A 247 37.60 25.13 1.75
C ARG A 247 38.33 25.79 0.56
N SER A 248 38.54 27.08 0.43
CA SER A 248 38.39 28.24 1.30
C SER A 248 38.42 29.48 0.40
N ARG A 249 37.49 30.42 0.58
CA ARG A 249 37.66 31.81 0.14
C ARG A 249 37.40 32.72 1.34
N SER A 250 38.13 33.83 1.35
CA SER A 250 38.14 34.98 2.26
C SER A 250 38.74 34.76 3.66
N SER A 251 40.01 35.10 3.78
CA SER A 251 40.53 35.80 4.96
C SER A 251 41.32 37.00 4.45
N THR A 252 40.64 38.13 4.32
CA THR A 252 41.26 39.44 4.16
C THR A 252 40.70 40.32 5.28
N GLU A 253 41.62 40.69 6.20
CA GLU A 253 41.66 41.94 6.98
C GLU A 253 40.49 42.24 7.95
N SER A 254 40.65 42.92 9.09
CA SER A 254 41.77 43.40 9.89
C SER A 254 41.10 44.16 11.06
N SER A 255 41.47 43.89 12.31
CA SER A 255 41.37 44.78 13.49
C SER A 255 41.82 43.95 14.70
N GLY A 256 42.87 44.20 15.46
CA GLY A 256 43.53 45.45 15.88
C GLY A 256 43.50 45.49 17.41
N ALA A 257 44.64 45.26 18.10
CA ALA A 257 44.95 45.79 19.45
C ALA A 257 46.24 45.19 20.09
N ARG A 258 47.15 46.10 20.50
CA ARG A 258 48.27 45.97 21.48
C ARG A 258 49.51 45.24 20.93
N ARG A 259 50.73 45.80 20.91
CA ARG A 259 51.39 46.88 21.66
C ARG A 259 52.24 47.74 20.72
#